data_AF-A0A836PPA6-F1
#
_entry.id   AF-A0A836PPA6-F1
#
_cell.length_a   1.000
_cell.length_b   1.000
_cell.length_c   1.000
_cell.angle_alpha   90.00
_cell.angle_beta   90.00
_cell.angle_gamma   90.00
#
_symmetry.space_group_name_H-M   'P 1'
#
loop_
_entity.id
_entity.type
_entity.pdbx_description
1 polymer ?
#
loop_
_entity_poly.entity_id
_entity_poly.type
_entity_poly.pdbx_seq_one_letter_code
_entity_poly.pdbx_strand_id
1 'polypeptide(L)'
;MPRITLPITNGFYVDDSLLVAKFECTNWHPEVVSTNGVISNEILNDTPGINQRTTTGAINQANRGYHEKDETPYFLNGETLVRVDRVFDIAGTASYVNVSLGNIEGTGKVSMSDNGKQLMILVPGGKGYIVDESALPVFQEITDVDFTANGAPQYVDFVDSFFIYSTANKHK
;
A
#
# COMPACT_ATOMS: atom_id res chain seq x y z
N MET A 1 -42.62 -6.11 31.45
CA MET A 1 -41.26 -5.58 31.68
C MET A 1 -40.92 -4.69 30.51
N PRO A 2 -40.70 -3.38 30.71
CA PRO A 2 -40.31 -2.49 29.60
C PRO A 2 -38.93 -2.91 29.09
N ARG A 3 -38.82 -3.13 27.78
CA ARG A 3 -37.54 -3.36 27.08
C ARG A 3 -37.14 -2.02 26.47
N ILE A 4 -36.01 -1.47 26.91
CA ILE A 4 -35.43 -0.26 26.32
C ILE A 4 -34.46 -0.68 25.22
N THR A 5 -34.60 -0.09 24.04
CA THR A 5 -33.68 -0.30 22.92
C THR A 5 -32.47 0.60 23.10
N LEU A 6 -31.29 0.02 23.30
CA LEU A 6 -30.03 0.76 23.39
C LEU A 6 -29.57 1.13 21.96
N PRO A 7 -29.41 2.43 21.64
CA PRO A 7 -28.96 2.85 20.31
C PRO A 7 -27.44 2.63 20.18
N ILE A 8 -27.04 1.44 19.78
CA ILE A 8 -25.62 1.06 19.59
C ILE A 8 -24.97 1.78 18.40
N THR A 9 -25.76 2.38 17.51
CA THR A 9 -25.28 3.15 16.35
C THR A 9 -24.99 4.63 16.63
N ASN A 10 -25.35 5.19 17.79
CA ASN A 10 -25.27 6.64 18.04
C ASN A 10 -24.15 7.09 19.00
N GLY A 11 -23.13 6.25 19.20
CA GLY A 11 -21.96 6.57 20.01
C GLY A 11 -21.94 5.87 21.37
N PHE A 12 -20.73 5.79 21.94
CA PHE A 12 -20.40 5.03 23.12
C PHE A 12 -21.33 5.34 24.30
N TYR A 13 -22.00 4.32 24.83
CA TYR A 13 -22.69 4.36 26.10
C TYR A 13 -21.63 4.36 27.22
N VAL A 14 -21.46 5.49 27.91
CA VAL A 14 -20.65 5.55 29.14
C VAL A 14 -21.56 5.17 30.30
N ASP A 15 -21.46 3.92 30.75
CA ASP A 15 -22.06 3.46 32.01
C ASP A 15 -21.09 3.76 33.16
N ASP A 16 -21.61 4.11 34.35
CA ASP A 16 -20.79 4.33 35.55
C ASP A 16 -20.09 3.02 36.03
N SER A 17 -20.53 1.86 35.53
CA SER A 17 -19.92 0.56 35.80
C SER A 17 -18.69 0.30 34.92
N LEU A 18 -17.51 0.37 35.54
CA LEU A 18 -16.21 0.11 34.91
C LEU A 18 -16.10 -1.26 34.22
N LEU A 19 -16.84 -2.27 34.69
CA LEU A 19 -16.82 -3.62 34.11
C LEU A 19 -17.61 -3.70 32.80
N VAL A 20 -18.63 -2.86 32.62
CA VAL A 20 -19.46 -2.78 31.41
C VAL A 20 -18.87 -1.78 30.41
N ALA A 21 -18.20 -0.73 30.89
CA ALA A 21 -17.50 0.23 30.06
C ALA A 21 -16.17 -0.30 29.46
N LYS A 22 -15.68 -1.49 29.89
CA LYS A 22 -14.39 -2.06 29.47
C LYS A 22 -14.50 -3.10 28.34
N PHE A 23 -15.53 -3.02 27.49
CA PHE A 23 -15.54 -3.83 26.26
C PHE A 23 -14.73 -3.11 25.17
N GLU A 24 -13.51 -3.59 24.93
CA GLU A 24 -12.66 -3.13 23.83
C GLU A 24 -13.21 -3.65 22.50
N CYS A 25 -13.98 -2.83 21.78
CA CYS A 25 -14.49 -3.14 20.44
C CYS A 25 -13.42 -2.83 19.37
N THR A 26 -12.26 -3.48 19.47
CA THR A 26 -11.13 -3.25 18.55
C THR A 26 -11.30 -4.07 17.28
N ASN A 27 -11.35 -3.42 16.12
CA ASN A 27 -11.60 -4.02 14.79
C ASN A 27 -12.99 -4.66 14.64
N TRP A 28 -14.04 -4.02 15.14
CA TRP A 28 -15.41 -4.50 14.99
C TRP A 28 -16.17 -3.58 14.05
N HIS A 29 -17.02 -4.13 13.18
CA HIS A 29 -17.93 -3.33 12.36
C HIS A 29 -19.39 -3.57 12.77
N PRO A 30 -20.22 -2.52 12.83
CA PRO A 30 -21.65 -2.69 13.03
C PRO A 30 -22.31 -3.18 11.75
N GLU A 31 -23.29 -4.06 11.90
CA GLU A 31 -24.19 -4.51 10.84
C GLU A 31 -25.64 -4.35 11.29
N VAL A 32 -26.44 -3.68 10.46
CA VAL A 32 -27.90 -3.58 10.66
C VAL A 32 -28.55 -4.79 10.00
N VAL A 33 -29.27 -5.57 10.79
CA VAL A 33 -29.89 -6.81 10.31
C VAL A 33 -31.17 -6.48 9.55
N SER A 34 -31.26 -6.86 8.27
CA SER A 34 -32.40 -6.55 7.40
C SER A 34 -33.59 -7.51 7.52
N THR A 35 -33.48 -8.53 8.39
CA THR A 35 -34.48 -9.59 8.53
C THR A 35 -35.50 -9.28 9.63
N ASN A 36 -36.79 -9.34 9.30
CA ASN A 36 -37.88 -9.19 10.27
C ASN A 36 -37.95 -10.39 11.22
N GLY A 37 -38.04 -10.14 12.53
CA GLY A 37 -38.20 -11.18 13.57
C GLY A 37 -36.94 -11.52 14.35
N VAL A 38 -35.83 -10.81 14.12
CA VAL A 38 -34.59 -10.95 14.88
C VAL A 38 -34.68 -10.16 16.19
N ILE A 39 -34.11 -10.70 17.27
CA ILE A 39 -34.22 -10.12 18.63
C ILE A 39 -33.38 -8.84 18.78
N SER A 40 -32.29 -8.73 18.01
CA SER A 40 -31.41 -7.56 17.92
C SER A 40 -31.44 -7.00 16.51
N ASN A 41 -31.78 -5.72 16.37
CA ASN A 41 -31.79 -5.02 15.07
C ASN A 41 -30.38 -4.72 14.54
N GLU A 42 -29.38 -4.77 15.42
CA GLU A 42 -27.99 -4.44 15.14
C GLU A 42 -27.08 -5.49 15.81
N ILE A 43 -26.06 -5.94 15.10
CA ILE A 43 -25.02 -6.84 15.60
C ILE A 43 -23.64 -6.23 15.32
N LEU A 44 -22.64 -6.62 16.11
CA LEU A 44 -21.25 -6.30 15.82
C LEU A 44 -20.54 -7.57 15.35
N ASN A 45 -19.84 -7.46 14.23
CA ASN A 45 -19.01 -8.54 13.71
C ASN A 45 -17.53 -8.19 13.90
N ASP A 46 -16.75 -9.18 14.35
CA ASP A 46 -15.31 -9.07 14.47
C ASP A 46 -14.65 -9.05 13.08
N THR A 47 -13.60 -8.27 12.94
CA THR A 47 -12.77 -8.24 11.73
C THR A 47 -11.31 -8.45 12.12
N PRO A 48 -10.55 -9.28 11.36
CA PRO A 48 -9.13 -9.43 11.60
C PRO A 48 -8.42 -8.08 11.59
N GLY A 49 -7.64 -7.81 12.63
CA GLY A 49 -6.77 -6.64 12.67
C GLY A 49 -5.55 -6.77 11.75
N ILE A 50 -4.83 -5.66 11.61
CA ILE A 50 -3.51 -5.64 10.98
C ILE A 50 -2.43 -5.63 12.06
N ASN A 51 -1.36 -6.41 11.84
CA ASN A 51 -0.16 -6.38 12.66
C ASN A 51 1.02 -5.95 11.81
N GLN A 52 1.83 -5.03 12.33
CA GLN A 52 3.04 -4.60 11.67
C GLN A 52 4.03 -5.76 11.56
N ARG A 53 4.52 -6.03 10.34
CA ARG A 53 5.51 -7.07 10.07
C ARG A 53 6.94 -6.53 10.00
N THR A 54 7.13 -5.37 9.40
CA THR A 54 8.44 -4.74 9.21
C THR A 54 8.27 -3.22 9.07
N THR A 55 9.37 -2.48 9.19
CA THR A 55 9.46 -1.04 8.92
C THR A 55 10.44 -0.83 7.78
N THR A 56 10.01 -0.26 6.65
CA THR A 56 10.83 -0.07 5.45
C THR A 56 11.45 1.33 5.31
N GLY A 57 11.15 2.25 6.23
CA GLY A 57 11.61 3.63 6.18
C GLY A 57 12.10 4.13 7.54
N ALA A 58 12.59 5.36 7.58
CA ALA A 58 13.03 6.05 8.80
C ALA A 58 12.02 7.12 9.24
N ILE A 59 12.19 7.61 10.48
CA ILE A 59 11.41 8.73 11.01
C ILE A 59 11.54 9.94 10.08
N ASN A 60 10.44 10.64 9.82
CA ASN A 60 10.33 11.79 8.92
C ASN A 60 10.59 11.53 7.42
N GLN A 61 10.63 10.26 6.99
CA GLN A 61 10.58 9.94 5.56
C GLN A 61 9.13 9.82 5.08
N ALA A 62 8.80 10.50 4.00
CA ALA A 62 7.52 10.30 3.32
C ALA A 62 7.57 9.02 2.48
N ASN A 63 6.53 8.19 2.57
CA ASN A 63 6.33 7.13 1.59
C ASN A 63 5.82 7.76 0.27
N ARG A 64 6.58 7.57 -0.80
CA ARG A 64 6.31 8.16 -2.12
C ARG A 64 5.58 7.21 -3.05
N GLY A 65 5.60 5.91 -2.77
CA GLY A 65 4.96 4.89 -3.57
C GLY A 65 5.13 3.49 -2.98
N TYR A 66 4.17 2.64 -3.32
CA TYR A 66 4.15 1.21 -3.05
C TYR A 66 3.69 0.49 -4.31
N HIS A 67 4.31 -0.64 -4.60
CA HIS A 67 3.90 -1.53 -5.69
C HIS A 67 4.26 -2.97 -5.35
N GLU A 68 3.41 -3.91 -5.73
CA GLU A 68 3.68 -5.34 -5.61
C GLU A 68 3.95 -5.90 -7.00
N LYS A 69 5.14 -6.48 -7.20
CA LYS A 69 5.50 -7.19 -8.43
C LYS A 69 5.78 -8.65 -8.06
N ASP A 70 5.03 -9.56 -8.66
CA ASP A 70 5.19 -11.02 -8.47
C ASP A 70 5.24 -11.42 -6.99
N GLU A 71 4.21 -11.05 -6.23
CA GLU A 71 4.07 -11.27 -4.78
C GLU A 71 5.16 -10.62 -3.90
N THR A 72 6.04 -9.82 -4.50
CA THR A 72 7.12 -9.14 -3.81
C THR A 72 6.80 -7.65 -3.70
N PRO A 73 6.68 -7.10 -2.48
CA PRO A 73 6.34 -5.70 -2.30
C PRO A 73 7.58 -4.78 -2.32
N TYR A 74 7.42 -3.65 -3.00
CA TYR A 74 8.41 -2.58 -3.15
C TYR A 74 7.87 -1.30 -2.56
N PHE A 75 8.71 -0.59 -1.80
CA PHE A 75 8.36 0.65 -1.15
C PHE A 75 9.43 1.70 -1.43
N LEU A 76 9.01 2.90 -1.83
CA LEU A 76 9.89 4.05 -1.91
C LEU A 76 9.67 4.97 -0.71
N ASN A 77 10.65 5.03 0.20
CA ASN A 77 10.59 5.88 1.39
C ASN A 77 11.71 6.93 1.31
N GLY A 78 11.33 8.21 1.30
CA GLY A 78 12.27 9.29 1.00
C GLY A 78 12.85 9.12 -0.40
N GLU A 79 14.15 8.83 -0.50
CA GLU A 79 14.80 8.56 -1.79
C GLU A 79 15.12 7.07 -2.00
N THR A 80 14.99 6.23 -0.97
CA THR A 80 15.48 4.84 -1.05
C THR A 80 14.37 3.88 -1.44
N LEU A 81 14.61 3.14 -2.52
CA LEU A 81 13.75 2.04 -2.94
C LEU A 81 14.14 0.77 -2.17
N VAL A 82 13.16 0.21 -1.47
CA VAL A 82 13.32 -0.98 -0.64
C VAL A 82 12.39 -2.08 -1.15
N ARG A 83 12.93 -3.25 -1.43
CA ARG A 83 12.19 -4.50 -1.66
C ARG A 83 12.09 -5.27 -0.35
N VAL A 84 10.95 -5.89 -0.06
CA VAL A 84 10.81 -6.73 1.13
C VAL A 84 10.69 -8.19 0.72
N ASP A 85 11.72 -8.96 1.02
CA ASP A 85 11.77 -10.39 0.73
C ASP A 85 11.17 -11.18 1.90
N ARG A 86 10.32 -12.15 1.59
CA ARG A 86 9.78 -13.09 2.57
C ARG A 86 10.66 -14.34 2.60
N VAL A 87 11.25 -14.63 3.76
CA VAL A 87 12.17 -15.76 3.96
C VAL A 87 11.61 -16.70 5.03
N PHE A 88 11.69 -18.00 4.80
CA PHE A 88 11.24 -19.02 5.75
C PHE A 88 12.45 -19.68 6.44
N ASP A 89 12.35 -19.88 7.75
CA ASP A 89 13.31 -20.70 8.49
C ASP A 89 13.04 -22.21 8.28
N ILE A 90 13.90 -23.05 8.85
CA ILE A 90 13.78 -24.52 8.74
C ILE A 90 12.50 -25.07 9.41
N ALA A 91 11.86 -24.28 10.28
CA ALA A 91 10.62 -24.61 10.96
C ALA A 91 9.37 -24.06 10.23
N GLY A 92 9.54 -23.39 9.09
CA GLY A 92 8.45 -22.81 8.30
C GLY A 92 7.92 -21.46 8.81
N THR A 93 8.63 -20.82 9.75
CA THR A 93 8.28 -19.47 10.23
C THR A 93 8.74 -18.44 9.21
N ALA A 94 7.81 -17.59 8.77
CA ALA A 94 8.10 -16.50 7.84
C ALA A 94 8.72 -15.30 8.58
N SER A 95 9.81 -14.78 8.02
CA SER A 95 10.48 -13.54 8.36
C SER A 95 10.53 -12.62 7.14
N TYR A 96 10.67 -11.31 7.36
CA TYR A 96 10.69 -10.31 6.29
C TYR A 96 12.02 -9.56 6.33
N VAL A 97 12.72 -9.52 5.20
CA VAL A 97 14.04 -8.91 5.05
C VAL A 97 13.94 -7.74 4.09
N ASN A 98 14.41 -6.57 4.51
CA ASN A 98 14.40 -5.36 3.69
C ASN A 98 15.70 -5.29 2.88
N VAL A 99 15.59 -5.23 1.55
CA VAL A 99 16.71 -5.09 0.61
C VAL A 99 16.66 -3.72 -0.05
N SER A 100 17.68 -2.89 0.20
CA SER A 100 17.83 -1.59 -0.45
C SER A 100 18.36 -1.77 -1.87
N LEU A 101 17.64 -1.28 -2.87
CA LEU A 101 17.99 -1.44 -4.28
C LEU A 101 18.74 -0.23 -4.84
N GLY A 102 18.35 0.98 -4.44
CA GLY A 102 18.94 2.21 -4.97
C GLY A 102 18.19 3.46 -4.55
N ASN A 103 18.67 4.60 -5.05
CA ASN A 103 18.11 5.92 -4.78
C ASN A 103 17.35 6.47 -5.99
N ILE A 104 16.17 7.04 -5.74
CA ILE A 104 15.31 7.71 -6.72
C ILE A 104 15.16 9.16 -6.29
N GLU A 105 15.57 10.08 -7.15
CA GLU A 105 15.59 11.52 -6.86
C GLU A 105 14.18 12.09 -6.60
N GLY A 106 14.15 13.23 -5.91
CA GLY A 106 12.95 14.01 -5.66
C GLY A 106 12.23 13.65 -4.36
N THR A 107 11.11 14.34 -4.09
CA THR A 107 10.36 14.22 -2.83
C THR A 107 8.87 13.95 -3.05
N GLY A 108 8.36 14.18 -4.26
CA GLY A 108 6.96 13.96 -4.63
C GLY A 108 6.64 12.50 -4.89
N LYS A 109 5.36 12.12 -4.88
CA LYS A 109 4.91 10.76 -5.18
C LYS A 109 5.43 10.29 -6.54
N VAL A 110 5.61 8.97 -6.68
CA VAL A 110 6.02 8.33 -7.93
C VAL A 110 4.88 7.51 -8.51
N SER A 111 4.90 7.29 -9.82
CA SER A 111 4.03 6.34 -10.51
C SER A 111 4.79 5.03 -10.69
N MET A 112 4.17 3.90 -10.38
CA MET A 112 4.78 2.58 -10.50
C MET A 112 3.87 1.67 -11.32
N SER A 113 4.47 0.84 -12.18
CA SER A 113 3.77 -0.21 -12.93
C SER A 113 4.74 -1.32 -13.28
N ASP A 114 4.28 -2.56 -13.34
CA ASP A 114 5.11 -3.71 -13.67
C ASP A 114 4.53 -4.54 -14.82
N ASN A 115 5.33 -5.47 -15.33
CA ASN A 115 4.92 -6.49 -16.30
C ASN A 115 5.13 -7.92 -15.79
N GLY A 116 5.19 -8.10 -14.47
CA GLY A 116 5.57 -9.33 -13.78
C GLY A 116 7.08 -9.57 -13.70
N LYS A 117 7.87 -9.08 -14.65
CA LYS A 117 9.34 -9.25 -14.66
C LYS A 117 10.08 -7.96 -14.27
N GLN A 118 9.71 -6.87 -14.91
CA GLN A 118 10.28 -5.54 -14.74
C GLN A 118 9.29 -4.65 -14.03
N LEU A 119 9.77 -3.88 -13.06
CA LEU A 119 9.01 -2.81 -12.42
C LEU A 119 9.55 -1.48 -12.93
N MET A 120 8.68 -0.68 -13.54
CA MET A 120 8.99 0.68 -13.92
C MET A 120 8.52 1.66 -12.85
N ILE A 121 9.42 2.55 -12.46
CA ILE A 121 9.17 3.59 -11.47
C ILE A 121 9.44 4.93 -12.12
N LEU A 122 8.43 5.80 -12.13
CA LEU A 122 8.47 7.08 -12.80
C LEU A 122 8.29 8.21 -11.78
N VAL A 123 9.24 9.15 -11.77
CA VAL A 123 9.06 10.44 -11.10
C VAL A 123 8.31 11.36 -12.04
N PRO A 124 7.10 11.87 -11.70
CA PRO A 124 6.36 12.76 -12.57
C PRO A 124 7.17 14.01 -12.93
N GLY A 125 7.31 14.27 -14.23
CA GLY A 125 8.12 15.35 -14.78
C GLY A 125 9.63 15.11 -14.74
N GLY A 126 10.09 13.93 -14.34
CA GLY A 126 11.50 13.62 -14.10
C GLY A 126 11.95 12.31 -14.75
N LYS A 127 12.87 11.63 -14.05
CA LYS A 127 13.52 10.40 -14.50
C LYS A 127 12.62 9.17 -14.32
N GLY A 128 12.85 8.17 -15.17
CA GLY A 128 12.31 6.82 -15.03
C GLY A 128 13.40 5.84 -14.59
N TYR A 129 12.99 4.81 -13.87
CA TYR A 129 13.86 3.74 -13.37
C TYR A 129 13.22 2.38 -13.65
N ILE A 130 14.06 1.36 -13.87
CA ILE A 130 13.64 -0.03 -14.06
C ILE A 130 14.29 -0.90 -12.99
N VAL A 131 13.49 -1.80 -12.41
CA VAL A 131 13.95 -2.89 -11.55
C VAL A 131 13.70 -4.22 -12.23
N ASP A 132 14.77 -4.97 -12.47
CA ASP A 132 14.75 -6.34 -13.03
C ASP A 132 15.74 -7.21 -12.25
N GLU A 133 15.25 -8.13 -11.42
CA GLU A 133 16.05 -9.01 -10.58
C GLU A 133 16.86 -10.02 -11.38
N SER A 134 16.50 -10.24 -12.64
CA SER A 134 17.25 -11.12 -13.55
C SER A 134 18.39 -10.38 -14.27
N ALA A 135 18.43 -9.04 -14.18
CA ALA A 135 19.42 -8.21 -14.84
C ALA A 135 20.56 -7.78 -13.91
N LEU A 136 21.69 -7.37 -14.50
CA LEU A 136 22.82 -6.76 -13.81
C LEU A 136 23.17 -5.44 -14.54
N PRO A 137 22.97 -4.27 -13.91
CA PRO A 137 22.47 -4.06 -12.54
C PRO A 137 20.96 -4.33 -12.40
N VAL A 138 20.53 -4.70 -11.18
CA VAL A 138 19.11 -4.96 -10.86
C VAL A 138 18.27 -3.69 -10.91
N PHE A 139 18.84 -2.56 -10.50
CA PHE A 139 18.20 -1.24 -10.52
C PHE A 139 18.97 -0.33 -11.48
N GLN A 140 18.26 0.27 -12.43
CA GLN A 140 18.85 1.12 -13.46
C GLN A 140 17.97 2.34 -13.77
N GLU A 141 18.60 3.47 -14.08
CA GLU A 141 17.94 4.66 -14.61
C GLU A 141 17.73 4.53 -16.12
N ILE A 142 16.59 5.00 -16.63
CA ILE A 142 16.33 5.11 -18.07
C ILE A 142 17.04 6.38 -18.57
N THR A 143 18.15 6.20 -19.28
CA THR A 143 18.97 7.30 -19.82
C THR A 143 18.74 7.58 -21.31
N ASP A 144 17.81 6.84 -21.93
CA ASP A 144 17.47 7.02 -23.34
C ASP A 144 16.87 8.43 -23.57
N VAL A 145 17.43 9.14 -24.54
CA VAL A 145 17.00 10.50 -24.90
C VAL A 145 15.56 10.53 -25.41
N ASP A 146 15.10 9.44 -26.03
CA ASP A 146 13.74 9.35 -26.57
C ASP A 146 12.68 9.23 -25.47
N PHE A 147 13.08 8.90 -24.23
CA PHE A 147 12.19 8.79 -23.08
C PHE A 147 11.46 10.10 -22.77
N THR A 148 12.10 11.25 -23.02
CA THR A 148 11.53 12.58 -22.77
C THR A 148 11.20 13.35 -24.05
N ALA A 149 11.42 12.73 -25.22
CA ALA A 149 11.24 13.39 -26.51
C ALA A 149 9.79 13.83 -26.78
N ASN A 150 8.81 13.11 -26.22
CA ASN A 150 7.38 13.37 -26.41
C ASN A 150 6.72 14.17 -25.27
N GLY A 151 7.51 14.91 -24.49
CA GLY A 151 7.06 15.70 -23.35
C GLY A 151 7.48 15.08 -22.02
N ALA A 152 7.12 15.77 -20.93
CA ALA A 152 7.53 15.36 -19.59
C ALA A 152 6.65 14.19 -19.10
N PRO A 153 7.20 12.99 -18.84
CA PRO A 153 6.42 11.81 -18.45
C PRO A 153 5.77 12.00 -17.08
N GLN A 154 4.51 11.58 -16.88
CA GLN A 154 3.73 11.85 -15.67
C GLN A 154 3.32 10.56 -14.94
N TYR A 155 2.58 9.69 -15.61
CA TYR A 155 2.08 8.44 -15.05
C TYR A 155 2.43 7.29 -15.97
N VAL A 156 2.81 6.15 -15.40
CA VAL A 156 3.15 4.92 -16.12
C VAL A 156 2.06 3.87 -15.89
N ASP A 157 1.77 3.10 -16.93
CA ASP A 157 0.94 1.89 -16.91
C ASP A 157 1.55 0.85 -17.87
N PHE A 158 1.12 -0.40 -17.78
CA PHE A 158 1.59 -1.48 -18.64
C PHE A 158 0.43 -2.05 -19.46
N VAL A 159 0.55 -1.96 -20.79
CA VAL A 159 -0.48 -2.38 -21.73
C VAL A 159 0.16 -3.11 -22.91
N ASP A 160 -0.39 -4.26 -23.28
CA ASP A 160 -0.02 -5.03 -24.48
C ASP A 160 1.50 -5.21 -24.68
N SER A 161 2.21 -5.60 -23.63
CA SER A 161 3.67 -5.84 -23.63
C SER A 161 4.56 -4.59 -23.67
N PHE A 162 3.98 -3.39 -23.52
CA PHE A 162 4.73 -2.13 -23.44
C PHE A 162 4.38 -1.33 -22.19
N PHE A 163 5.40 -0.69 -21.61
CA PHE A 163 5.16 0.39 -20.65
C PHE A 163 4.73 1.63 -21.42
N ILE A 164 3.56 2.13 -21.10
CA ILE A 164 3.03 3.38 -21.63
C ILE A 164 3.10 4.43 -20.54
N TYR A 165 3.34 5.68 -20.94
CA TYR A 165 3.28 6.79 -20.01
C TYR A 165 2.56 7.98 -20.62
N SER A 166 1.78 8.66 -19.78
CA SER A 166 1.19 9.93 -20.13
C SER A 166 2.25 11.02 -20.08
N THR A 167 2.20 11.97 -21.01
CA THR A 167 3.09 13.14 -21.01
C THR A 167 2.31 14.42 -20.82
N ALA A 168 2.87 15.34 -20.04
CA ALA A 168 2.37 16.71 -19.93
C ALA A 168 3.13 17.62 -20.90
N ASN A 169 2.54 18.78 -21.19
CA ASN A 169 3.12 19.86 -21.99
C ASN A 169 3.37 19.53 -23.47
N LYS A 170 2.57 18.62 -24.05
CA LYS A 170 2.53 18.42 -25.50
C LYS A 170 1.60 19.44 -26.16
N HIS A 171 1.97 20.72 -26.10
CA HIS A 171 1.33 21.76 -26.90
C HIS A 171 2.37 22.34 -27.86
N LYS A 172 2.19 22.04 -29.16
CA LYS A 172 2.60 22.95 -30.23
C LYS A 172 1.50 23.99 -30.40
#